data_AF-A0A1G2E0H0-F1
#
_entry.id   AF-A0A1G2E0H0-F1
#
_cell.length_a   1.000
_cell.length_b   1.000
_cell.length_c   1.000
_cell.angle_alpha   90.00
_cell.angle_beta   90.00
_cell.angle_gamma   90.00
#
_symmetry.space_group_name_H-M   'P 1'
#
loop_
_entity.id
_entity.type
_entity.pdbx_description
1 polymer ?
#
loop_
_entity_poly.entity_id
_entity_poly.type
_entity_poly.pdbx_seq_one_letter_code
_entity_poly.pdbx_strand_id
1 'polypeptide(L)'
;MKWSIAEEKKIKKLYCQTKLSLEEIARMTGRSVAALNNRLTKLKVKRRKPLKFKYPSKITPALARIHAHLSGDGNLYHSKEKDCYGPWARYRKNLYRTKYYLVYNNNYQALLNEFWQDIFSTFGIRGKKSEKNRIRVTSKKAYELLKRLGAGGSFVWKIPKEITGSSNAIMKNWIRAFFDDEADFDDDGRIRVKCVNKKGLIQLLKMLRKFVPCHLTPKKGFYWGKTVCININKKDSPKFFSKIGSLRAGKIQRINAIK
;
A
#
# COMPACT_ATOMS: atom_id res chain seq x y z
N MET A 1 -35.24 -5.53 -19.87
CA MET A 1 -34.20 -5.09 -20.83
C MET A 1 -33.51 -6.33 -21.41
N LYS A 2 -33.64 -6.57 -22.73
CA LYS A 2 -33.02 -7.74 -23.41
C LYS A 2 -31.51 -7.51 -23.55
N TRP A 3 -30.73 -8.59 -23.49
CA TRP A 3 -29.28 -8.57 -23.74
C TRP A 3 -29.05 -8.84 -25.23
N SER A 4 -28.19 -8.04 -25.87
CA SER A 4 -27.75 -8.33 -27.24
C SER A 4 -26.62 -9.38 -27.25
N ILE A 5 -26.48 -10.10 -28.36
CA ILE A 5 -25.38 -11.07 -28.58
C ILE A 5 -24.01 -10.38 -28.43
N ALA A 6 -23.90 -9.12 -28.89
CA ALA A 6 -22.68 -8.34 -28.77
C ALA A 6 -22.32 -8.02 -27.31
N GLU A 7 -23.30 -7.62 -26.49
CA GLU A 7 -23.09 -7.41 -25.05
C GLU A 7 -22.67 -8.70 -24.34
N GLU A 8 -23.24 -9.84 -24.71
CA GLU A 8 -22.91 -11.14 -24.12
C GLU A 8 -21.47 -11.58 -24.43
N LYS A 9 -21.06 -11.43 -25.70
CA LYS A 9 -19.67 -11.66 -26.10
C LYS A 9 -18.73 -10.71 -25.34
N LYS A 10 -19.11 -9.43 -25.20
CA LYS A 10 -18.33 -8.42 -24.47
C LYS A 10 -18.16 -8.78 -23.00
N ILE A 11 -19.25 -9.08 -22.26
CA ILE A 11 -19.13 -9.45 -20.84
C ILE A 11 -18.37 -10.75 -20.64
N LYS A 12 -18.52 -11.74 -21.53
CA LYS A 12 -17.79 -13.01 -21.45
C LYS A 12 -16.30 -12.78 -21.70
N LYS A 13 -15.93 -11.95 -22.67
CA LYS A 13 -14.54 -11.52 -22.90
C LYS A 13 -13.97 -10.81 -21.68
N LEU A 14 -14.68 -9.81 -21.14
CA LEU A 14 -14.22 -9.06 -19.97
C LEU A 14 -14.09 -9.93 -18.71
N TYR A 15 -15.03 -10.85 -18.51
CA TYR A 15 -15.02 -11.75 -17.35
C TYR A 15 -14.07 -12.92 -17.50
N CYS A 16 -13.93 -13.55 -18.67
CA CYS A 16 -13.10 -14.75 -18.83
C CYS A 16 -11.66 -14.40 -19.24
N GLN A 17 -11.49 -13.52 -20.23
CA GLN A 17 -10.19 -13.26 -20.87
C GLN A 17 -9.42 -12.15 -20.14
N THR A 18 -10.01 -10.96 -19.99
CA THR A 18 -9.31 -9.81 -19.37
C THR A 18 -9.28 -9.86 -17.85
N LYS A 19 -10.08 -10.77 -17.28
CA LYS A 19 -10.16 -11.05 -15.85
C LYS A 19 -10.56 -9.87 -14.95
N LEU A 20 -11.38 -8.97 -15.43
CA LEU A 20 -11.99 -7.91 -14.61
C LEU A 20 -12.94 -8.47 -13.54
N SER A 21 -13.10 -7.71 -12.46
CA SER A 21 -14.12 -7.97 -11.43
C SER A 21 -15.51 -7.62 -11.96
N LEU A 22 -16.56 -8.16 -11.34
CA LEU A 22 -17.93 -7.86 -11.75
C LEU A 22 -18.28 -6.38 -11.51
N GLU A 23 -17.69 -5.75 -10.50
CA GLU A 23 -17.83 -4.32 -10.21
C GLU A 23 -17.17 -3.44 -11.26
N GLU A 24 -16.03 -3.87 -11.81
CA GLU A 24 -15.35 -3.19 -12.91
C GLU A 24 -16.18 -3.32 -14.20
N ILE A 25 -16.67 -4.51 -14.51
CA ILE A 25 -17.54 -4.75 -15.66
C ILE A 25 -18.86 -3.98 -15.52
N ALA A 26 -19.43 -3.93 -14.32
CA ALA A 26 -20.63 -3.15 -14.01
C ALA A 26 -20.44 -1.66 -14.36
N ARG A 27 -19.33 -1.07 -13.93
CA ARG A 27 -18.97 0.32 -14.27
C ARG A 27 -18.81 0.53 -15.78
N MET A 28 -18.17 -0.41 -16.48
CA MET A 28 -17.95 -0.30 -17.94
C MET A 28 -19.21 -0.52 -18.78
N THR A 29 -20.21 -1.21 -18.25
CA THR A 29 -21.40 -1.62 -19.01
C THR A 29 -22.68 -0.92 -18.57
N GLY A 30 -22.63 -0.13 -17.48
CA GLY A 30 -23.82 0.48 -16.87
C GLY A 30 -24.80 -0.54 -16.29
N ARG A 31 -24.39 -1.81 -16.11
CA ARG A 31 -25.24 -2.89 -15.59
C ARG A 31 -24.97 -3.12 -14.11
N SER A 32 -25.98 -3.58 -13.37
CA SER A 32 -25.77 -4.00 -11.97
C SER A 32 -24.96 -5.30 -11.89
N VAL A 33 -24.21 -5.48 -10.80
CA VAL A 33 -23.46 -6.70 -10.53
C VAL A 33 -24.38 -7.94 -10.49
N ALA A 34 -25.61 -7.78 -9.99
CA ALA A 34 -26.61 -8.84 -9.97
C ALA A 34 -27.04 -9.25 -11.39
N ALA A 35 -27.29 -8.28 -12.27
CA ALA A 35 -27.65 -8.54 -13.66
C ALA A 35 -26.53 -9.27 -14.41
N LEU A 36 -25.27 -8.85 -14.20
CA LEU A 36 -24.09 -9.51 -14.77
C LEU A 36 -23.95 -10.96 -14.26
N ASN A 37 -24.11 -11.18 -12.95
CA ASN A 37 -24.06 -12.53 -12.36
C ASN A 37 -25.13 -13.46 -12.94
N ASN A 38 -26.37 -12.97 -13.04
CA ASN A 38 -27.46 -13.74 -13.62
C ASN A 38 -27.17 -14.08 -15.09
N ARG A 39 -26.65 -13.12 -15.87
CA ARG A 39 -26.33 -13.37 -17.29
C ARG A 39 -25.18 -14.34 -17.47
N LEU A 40 -24.08 -14.19 -16.72
CA LEU A 40 -22.95 -15.12 -16.79
C LEU A 40 -23.37 -16.55 -16.39
N THR A 41 -24.30 -16.69 -15.45
CA THR A 41 -24.89 -17.98 -15.06
C THR A 41 -25.69 -18.58 -16.22
N LYS A 42 -26.55 -17.80 -16.89
CA LYS A 42 -27.29 -18.23 -18.09
C LYS A 42 -26.36 -18.63 -19.25
N LEU A 43 -25.23 -17.95 -19.38
CA LEU A 43 -24.17 -18.26 -20.36
C LEU A 43 -23.31 -19.46 -19.98
N LYS A 44 -23.65 -20.18 -18.89
CA LYS A 44 -22.88 -21.33 -18.36
C LYS A 44 -21.40 -20.99 -18.11
N VAL A 45 -21.10 -19.73 -17.79
CA VAL A 45 -19.73 -19.30 -17.48
C VAL A 45 -19.39 -19.75 -16.06
N LYS A 46 -18.36 -20.59 -15.92
CA LYS A 46 -17.90 -21.05 -14.60
C LYS A 46 -17.54 -19.86 -13.72
N ARG A 47 -18.13 -19.82 -12.52
CA ARG A 47 -17.78 -18.82 -11.51
C ARG A 47 -16.30 -18.96 -11.14
N ARG A 48 -15.61 -17.83 -11.06
CA ARG A 48 -14.24 -17.78 -10.56
C ARG A 48 -14.23 -18.19 -9.10
N LYS A 49 -13.27 -19.03 -8.72
CA LYS A 49 -13.01 -19.33 -7.32
C LYS A 49 -12.67 -18.03 -6.58
N PRO A 50 -13.13 -17.85 -5.33
CA PRO A 50 -12.73 -16.70 -4.53
C PRO A 50 -11.21 -16.69 -4.38
N LEU A 51 -10.65 -15.48 -4.37
CA LEU A 51 -9.24 -15.30 -4.10
C LEU A 51 -8.91 -15.89 -2.72
N LYS A 52 -7.93 -16.79 -2.67
CA LYS A 52 -7.44 -17.38 -1.42
C LYS A 52 -6.28 -16.55 -0.90
N PHE A 53 -6.31 -16.29 0.41
CA PHE A 53 -5.20 -15.63 1.09
C PHE A 53 -3.92 -16.48 0.98
N LYS A 54 -2.81 -15.83 0.64
CA LYS A 54 -1.47 -16.43 0.60
C LYS A 54 -0.65 -15.91 1.77
N TYR A 55 -0.08 -16.83 2.55
CA TYR A 55 0.94 -16.45 3.53
C TYR A 55 2.29 -16.35 2.82
N PRO A 56 2.99 -15.21 2.92
CA PRO A 56 4.34 -15.12 2.39
C PRO A 56 5.27 -16.00 3.23
N SER A 57 6.04 -16.88 2.58
CA SER A 57 7.01 -17.77 3.25
C SER A 57 8.30 -17.06 3.66
N LYS A 58 8.61 -15.92 3.02
CA LYS A 58 9.77 -15.07 3.30
C LYS A 58 9.45 -13.61 3.03
N ILE A 59 10.27 -12.71 3.56
CA ILE A 59 10.19 -11.29 3.19
C ILE A 59 10.54 -11.13 1.71
N THR A 60 9.66 -10.46 0.98
CA THR A 60 9.85 -10.08 -0.41
C THR A 60 9.96 -8.56 -0.52
N PRO A 61 10.49 -8.02 -1.64
CA PRO A 61 10.46 -6.58 -1.89
C PRO A 61 9.05 -5.97 -1.77
N ALA A 62 8.03 -6.65 -2.28
CA ALA A 62 6.64 -6.21 -2.19
C ALA A 62 6.15 -6.12 -0.74
N LEU A 63 6.42 -7.13 0.09
CA LEU A 63 6.07 -7.10 1.51
C LEU A 63 6.81 -5.99 2.26
N ALA A 64 8.08 -5.75 1.92
CA ALA A 64 8.85 -4.66 2.50
C ALA A 64 8.29 -3.28 2.14
N ARG A 65 7.84 -3.07 0.89
CA ARG A 65 7.16 -1.83 0.49
C ARG A 65 5.82 -1.65 1.18
N ILE A 66 4.98 -2.69 1.25
CA ILE A 66 3.71 -2.64 2.02
C ILE A 66 3.98 -2.21 3.46
N HIS A 67 4.99 -2.81 4.09
CA HIS A 67 5.36 -2.45 5.46
C HIS A 67 5.79 -0.99 5.56
N ALA A 68 6.67 -0.53 4.65
CA ALA A 68 7.14 0.85 4.64
C ALA A 68 5.98 1.84 4.47
N HIS A 69 5.08 1.60 3.51
CA HIS A 69 3.91 2.44 3.26
C HIS A 69 2.97 2.50 4.46
N LEU A 70 2.79 1.40 5.17
CA LEU A 70 2.00 1.38 6.40
C LEU A 70 2.70 2.04 7.59
N SER A 71 4.03 2.17 7.56
CA SER A 71 4.80 2.85 8.59
C SER A 71 4.89 4.36 8.36
N GLY A 72 4.80 4.82 7.11
CA GLY A 72 4.73 6.23 6.73
C GLY A 72 3.28 6.76 6.75
N ASP A 73 2.67 6.85 5.57
CA ASP A 73 1.32 7.43 5.39
C ASP A 73 0.14 6.48 5.67
N GLY A 74 0.42 5.19 5.85
CA GLY A 74 -0.60 4.17 6.04
C GLY A 74 -1.00 3.94 7.51
N ASN A 75 -2.03 3.11 7.70
CA ASN A 75 -2.56 2.78 9.01
C ASN A 75 -3.05 1.33 9.09
N LEU A 76 -2.84 0.72 10.26
CA LEU A 76 -3.39 -0.56 10.67
C LEU A 76 -4.34 -0.35 11.84
N TYR A 77 -5.62 -0.59 11.64
CA TYR A 77 -6.61 -0.52 12.71
C TYR A 77 -7.67 -1.60 12.55
N HIS A 78 -8.44 -1.82 13.60
CA HIS A 78 -9.63 -2.65 13.56
C HIS A 78 -10.79 -1.90 14.18
N SER A 79 -12.00 -2.23 13.74
CA SER A 79 -13.22 -1.63 14.27
C SER A 79 -14.34 -2.67 14.34
N LYS A 80 -15.20 -2.57 15.35
CA LYS A 80 -16.44 -3.33 15.41
C LYS A 80 -17.48 -2.63 14.55
N GLU A 81 -17.83 -3.25 13.43
CA GLU A 81 -18.78 -2.69 12.47
C GLU A 81 -19.99 -3.59 12.28
N LYS A 82 -21.12 -3.00 11.91
CA LYS A 82 -22.32 -3.74 11.53
C LYS A 82 -22.03 -4.56 10.27
N ASP A 83 -22.25 -5.87 10.34
CA ASP A 83 -21.98 -6.82 9.25
C ASP A 83 -23.21 -7.10 8.38
N CYS A 84 -24.39 -6.67 8.84
CA CYS A 84 -25.65 -6.86 8.14
C CYS A 84 -26.48 -5.58 8.21
N TYR A 85 -26.94 -5.12 7.05
CA TYR A 85 -27.85 -3.99 6.90
C TYR A 85 -29.18 -4.49 6.34
N GLY A 86 -30.27 -3.79 6.66
CA GLY A 86 -31.61 -4.10 6.16
C GLY A 86 -32.43 -5.08 7.02
N PRO A 87 -33.60 -5.52 6.54
CA PRO A 87 -34.59 -6.27 7.32
C PRO A 87 -34.07 -7.57 7.89
N TRP A 88 -33.11 -8.21 7.22
CA TRP A 88 -32.48 -9.47 7.64
C TRP A 88 -31.58 -9.34 8.88
N ALA A 89 -31.21 -8.11 9.26
CA ALA A 89 -30.38 -7.84 10.43
C ALA A 89 -31.08 -8.30 11.73
N ARG A 90 -32.42 -8.20 11.80
CA ARG A 90 -33.22 -8.60 12.98
C ARG A 90 -33.13 -10.09 13.32
N TYR A 91 -32.74 -10.93 12.35
CA TYR A 91 -32.65 -12.38 12.52
C TYR A 91 -31.23 -12.86 12.86
N ARG A 92 -30.23 -11.96 12.93
CA ARG A 92 -28.86 -12.34 13.31
C ARG A 92 -28.61 -12.16 14.79
N LYS A 93 -28.15 -13.22 15.45
CA LYS A 93 -27.65 -13.18 16.84
C LYS A 93 -26.47 -12.22 17.04
N ASN A 94 -25.61 -12.05 16.03
CA ASN A 94 -24.46 -11.14 16.07
C ASN A 94 -24.50 -10.14 14.91
N LEU A 95 -24.90 -8.91 15.22
CA LEU A 95 -25.00 -7.78 14.28
C LEU A 95 -23.64 -7.15 13.95
N TYR A 96 -22.70 -7.19 14.90
CA TYR A 96 -21.39 -6.55 14.79
C TYR A 96 -20.28 -7.59 14.61
N ARG A 97 -19.31 -7.25 13.76
CA ARG A 97 -18.08 -8.02 13.59
C ARG A 97 -16.87 -7.11 13.58
N THR A 98 -15.79 -7.58 14.18
CA THR A 98 -14.50 -6.90 14.09
C THR A 98 -13.95 -7.04 12.69
N LYS A 99 -13.75 -5.92 12.02
CA LYS A 99 -13.06 -5.84 10.73
C LYS A 99 -11.67 -5.28 10.95
N TYR A 100 -10.71 -5.86 10.24
CA TYR A 100 -9.29 -5.53 10.32
C TYR A 100 -8.86 -4.85 9.04
N TYR A 101 -8.33 -3.64 9.15
CA TYR A 101 -8.07 -2.74 8.06
C TYR A 101 -6.59 -2.46 7.89
N LEU A 102 -6.17 -2.52 6.62
CA LEU A 102 -4.94 -1.92 6.13
C LEU A 102 -5.38 -0.77 5.24
N VAL A 103 -4.99 0.44 5.60
CA VAL A 103 -5.34 1.65 4.84
C VAL A 103 -4.06 2.33 4.42
N TYR A 104 -3.99 2.73 3.16
CA TYR A 104 -2.93 3.57 2.64
C TYR A 104 -3.57 4.71 1.85
N ASN A 105 -3.14 5.94 2.17
CA ASN A 105 -3.60 7.16 1.54
C ASN A 105 -2.40 7.83 0.90
N ASN A 106 -2.51 8.24 -0.36
CA ASN A 106 -1.45 9.01 -0.99
C ASN A 106 -2.01 9.77 -2.21
N ASN A 107 -1.49 10.97 -2.48
CA ASN A 107 -1.91 11.78 -3.63
C ASN A 107 -1.27 11.32 -4.94
N TYR A 108 -0.18 10.55 -4.90
CA TYR A 108 0.50 10.02 -6.07
C TYR A 108 -0.11 8.68 -6.49
N GLN A 109 -0.83 8.68 -7.61
CA GLN A 109 -1.52 7.49 -8.12
C GLN A 109 -0.57 6.32 -8.41
N ALA A 110 0.69 6.59 -8.76
CA ALA A 110 1.71 5.58 -8.96
C ALA A 110 1.98 4.76 -7.68
N LEU A 111 2.06 5.42 -6.53
CA LEU A 111 2.27 4.77 -5.23
C LEU A 111 1.05 3.94 -4.82
N LEU A 112 -0.16 4.47 -5.03
CA LEU A 112 -1.38 3.70 -4.81
C LEU A 112 -1.42 2.43 -5.69
N ASN A 113 -1.08 2.56 -6.98
CA ASN A 113 -1.07 1.42 -7.88
C ASN A 113 -0.01 0.38 -7.46
N GLU A 114 1.20 0.82 -7.08
CA GLU A 114 2.25 -0.07 -6.54
C GLU A 114 1.75 -0.81 -5.29
N PHE A 115 1.22 -0.09 -4.30
CA PHE A 115 0.69 -0.69 -3.08
C PHE A 115 -0.43 -1.70 -3.36
N TRP A 116 -1.34 -1.38 -4.28
CA TRP A 116 -2.42 -2.29 -4.68
C TRP A 116 -1.88 -3.57 -5.34
N GLN A 117 -0.90 -3.44 -6.23
CA GLN A 117 -0.24 -4.57 -6.88
C GLN A 117 0.51 -5.43 -5.87
N ASP A 118 1.22 -4.81 -4.92
CA ASP A 118 1.99 -5.49 -3.90
C ASP A 118 1.11 -6.30 -2.96
N ILE A 119 -0.03 -5.75 -2.53
CA ILE A 119 -1.00 -6.47 -1.71
C ILE A 119 -1.49 -7.71 -2.45
N PHE A 120 -1.79 -7.59 -3.75
CA PHE A 120 -2.25 -8.71 -4.54
C PHE A 120 -1.17 -9.77 -4.76
N SER A 121 0.05 -9.37 -5.09
CA SER A 121 1.16 -10.30 -5.31
C SER A 121 1.57 -11.02 -4.02
N THR A 122 1.58 -10.32 -2.90
CA THR A 122 2.01 -10.83 -1.59
C THR A 122 0.96 -11.72 -0.94
N PHE A 123 -0.30 -11.28 -0.92
CA PHE A 123 -1.36 -11.91 -0.14
C PHE A 123 -2.44 -12.58 -0.99
N GLY A 124 -2.44 -12.39 -2.30
CA GLY A 124 -3.47 -12.91 -3.20
C GLY A 124 -4.84 -12.23 -3.02
N ILE A 125 -4.95 -11.16 -2.24
CA ILE A 125 -6.19 -10.42 -1.98
C ILE A 125 -6.15 -9.05 -2.66
N ARG A 126 -7.32 -8.41 -2.86
CA ARG A 126 -7.40 -7.07 -3.45
C ARG A 126 -7.93 -6.06 -2.46
N GLY A 127 -7.33 -4.87 -2.44
CA GLY A 127 -7.90 -3.71 -1.79
C GLY A 127 -9.05 -3.12 -2.60
N LYS A 128 -9.99 -2.48 -1.90
CA LYS A 128 -10.98 -1.60 -2.50
C LYS A 128 -10.39 -0.20 -2.57
N LYS A 129 -10.42 0.42 -3.75
CA LYS A 129 -10.24 1.87 -3.90
C LYS A 129 -11.54 2.51 -3.41
N SER A 130 -11.55 3.05 -2.20
CA SER A 130 -12.78 3.57 -1.59
C SER A 130 -13.00 5.05 -1.87
N GLU A 131 -11.94 5.80 -2.19
CA GLU A 131 -11.91 7.23 -2.56
C GLU A 131 -10.74 7.48 -3.54
N LYS A 132 -10.70 8.65 -4.23
CA LYS A 132 -9.69 8.96 -5.27
C LYS A 132 -8.25 8.64 -4.83
N ASN A 133 -7.91 8.87 -3.56
CA ASN A 133 -6.54 8.78 -3.06
C ASN A 133 -6.33 7.73 -1.95
N ARG A 134 -7.20 6.71 -1.86
CA ARG A 134 -7.18 5.74 -0.75
C ARG A 134 -7.39 4.30 -1.18
N ILE A 135 -6.53 3.42 -0.68
CA ILE A 135 -6.70 1.97 -0.75
C ILE A 135 -7.03 1.43 0.64
N ARG A 136 -8.11 0.67 0.73
CA ARG A 136 -8.52 -0.04 1.93
C ARG A 136 -8.58 -1.53 1.66
N VAL A 137 -7.84 -2.31 2.43
CA VAL A 137 -7.86 -3.79 2.41
C VAL A 137 -8.44 -4.28 3.73
N THR A 138 -9.36 -5.24 3.67
CA THR A 138 -9.91 -5.88 4.87
C THR A 138 -9.41 -7.32 4.95
N SER A 139 -8.52 -7.60 5.91
CA SER A 139 -7.99 -8.95 6.13
C SER A 139 -7.36 -9.07 7.52
N LYS A 140 -7.94 -9.94 8.36
CA LYS A 140 -7.39 -10.27 9.69
C LYS A 140 -5.96 -10.84 9.58
N LYS A 141 -5.75 -11.77 8.64
CA LYS A 141 -4.46 -12.45 8.44
C LYS A 141 -3.34 -11.50 8.02
N ALA A 142 -3.62 -10.60 7.08
CA ALA A 142 -2.63 -9.60 6.65
C ALA A 142 -2.33 -8.61 7.77
N TYR A 143 -3.37 -8.14 8.47
CA TYR A 143 -3.26 -7.24 9.61
C TYR A 143 -2.36 -7.83 10.70
N GLU A 144 -2.63 -9.06 11.14
CA GLU A 144 -1.88 -9.71 12.22
C GLU A 144 -0.41 -9.90 11.85
N LEU A 145 -0.13 -10.32 10.62
CA LEU A 145 1.23 -10.46 10.11
C LEU A 145 1.97 -9.11 10.13
N LEU A 146 1.38 -8.06 9.54
CA LEU A 146 2.03 -6.75 9.43
C LEU A 146 2.18 -6.09 10.80
N LYS A 147 1.19 -6.25 11.69
CA LYS A 147 1.28 -5.76 13.06
C LYS A 147 2.40 -6.47 13.83
N ARG A 148 2.55 -7.80 13.67
CA ARG A 148 3.65 -8.57 14.26
C ARG A 148 5.01 -8.13 13.73
N LEU A 149 5.09 -7.79 12.45
CA LEU A 149 6.32 -7.25 11.84
C LEU A 149 6.65 -5.82 12.30
N GLY A 150 5.72 -5.13 12.96
CA GLY A 150 5.92 -3.78 13.48
C GLY A 150 5.46 -2.66 12.55
N ALA A 151 4.61 -2.95 11.56
CA ALA A 151 4.03 -1.91 10.71
C ALA A 151 2.91 -1.13 11.43
N GLY A 152 2.66 0.10 10.95
CA GLY A 152 1.60 0.97 11.46
C GLY A 152 1.95 1.73 12.73
N GLY A 153 1.28 2.86 12.91
CA GLY A 153 1.37 3.71 14.10
C GLY A 153 2.58 4.63 14.07
N SER A 154 2.32 5.94 13.91
CA SER A 154 3.33 6.98 13.66
C SER A 154 4.45 7.03 14.71
N PHE A 155 4.17 6.63 15.95
CA PHE A 155 5.13 6.68 17.07
C PHE A 155 5.85 5.36 17.35
N VAL A 156 5.34 4.22 16.86
CA VAL A 156 5.71 2.89 17.39
C VAL A 156 6.14 1.88 16.34
N TRP A 157 6.05 2.22 15.05
CA TRP A 157 6.48 1.31 14.00
C TRP A 157 7.95 0.89 14.18
N LYS A 158 8.30 -0.30 13.70
CA LYS A 158 9.66 -0.86 13.80
C LYS A 158 10.00 -1.56 12.50
N ILE A 159 11.26 -1.47 12.06
CA ILE A 159 11.74 -2.23 10.90
C ILE A 159 12.15 -3.62 11.41
N PRO A 160 11.51 -4.71 10.97
CA PRO A 160 11.82 -6.05 11.45
C PRO A 160 13.25 -6.47 11.05
N LYS A 161 13.85 -7.39 11.81
CA LYS A 161 15.21 -7.92 11.53
C LYS A 161 15.24 -8.63 10.18
N GLU A 162 14.11 -9.25 9.82
CA GLU A 162 13.85 -9.90 8.54
C GLU A 162 13.92 -8.94 7.35
N ILE A 163 13.87 -7.62 7.57
CA ILE A 163 14.13 -6.60 6.54
C ILE A 163 15.56 -6.04 6.69
N THR A 164 15.97 -5.64 7.90
CA THR A 164 17.28 -4.98 8.10
C THR A 164 18.49 -5.90 7.90
N GLY A 165 18.30 -7.22 8.10
CA GLY A 165 19.28 -8.28 7.83
C GLY A 165 19.08 -8.99 6.49
N SER A 166 18.20 -8.49 5.62
CA SER A 166 17.91 -9.10 4.33
C SER A 166 18.82 -8.61 3.21
N SER A 167 18.59 -9.07 1.98
CA SER A 167 19.31 -8.61 0.79
C SER A 167 19.22 -7.09 0.59
N ASN A 168 20.24 -6.53 -0.06
CA ASN A 168 20.26 -5.11 -0.43
C ASN A 168 19.01 -4.70 -1.23
N ALA A 169 18.48 -5.58 -2.09
CA ALA A 169 17.27 -5.30 -2.86
C ALA A 169 16.04 -5.05 -1.96
N ILE A 170 15.84 -5.86 -0.92
CA ILE A 170 14.71 -5.72 0.00
C ILE A 170 14.87 -4.45 0.85
N MET A 171 16.07 -4.22 1.42
CA MET A 171 16.34 -3.00 2.18
C MET A 171 16.09 -1.74 1.35
N LYS A 172 16.61 -1.68 0.12
CA LYS A 172 16.41 -0.54 -0.79
C LYS A 172 14.94 -0.29 -1.11
N ASN A 173 14.16 -1.35 -1.31
CA ASN A 173 12.73 -1.22 -1.57
C ASN A 173 11.96 -0.68 -0.36
N TRP A 174 12.31 -1.12 0.86
CA TRP A 174 11.75 -0.54 2.08
C TRP A 174 12.10 0.95 2.19
N ILE A 175 13.38 1.30 2.03
CA ILE A 175 13.86 2.69 2.10
C ILE A 175 13.12 3.55 1.08
N ARG A 176 13.09 3.14 -0.19
CA ARG A 176 12.45 3.90 -1.27
C ARG A 176 10.99 4.18 -0.94
N ALA A 177 10.21 3.16 -0.57
CA ALA A 177 8.79 3.32 -0.27
C ALA A 177 8.56 4.28 0.91
N PHE A 178 9.37 4.17 1.98
CA PHE A 178 9.25 5.07 3.13
C PHE A 178 9.62 6.52 2.77
N PHE A 179 10.66 6.72 1.95
CA PHE A 179 11.05 8.06 1.47
C PHE A 179 10.00 8.64 0.51
N ASP A 180 9.36 7.82 -0.32
CA ASP A 180 8.31 8.31 -1.22
C ASP A 180 7.10 8.90 -0.47
N ASP A 181 6.81 8.38 0.72
CA ASP A 181 5.77 8.89 1.61
C ASP A 181 6.27 10.11 2.41
N GLU A 182 7.38 9.96 3.15
CA GLU A 182 7.77 10.89 4.23
C GLU A 182 8.82 11.94 3.83
N ALA A 183 9.48 11.79 2.67
CA ALA A 183 10.57 12.68 2.31
C ALA A 183 10.08 14.01 1.72
N ASP A 184 10.72 15.07 2.18
CA ASP A 184 10.78 16.36 1.50
C ASP A 184 12.00 16.33 0.55
N PHE A 185 11.74 16.49 -0.74
CA PHE A 185 12.75 16.68 -1.78
C PHE A 185 12.83 18.17 -2.07
N ASP A 186 13.81 18.84 -1.46
CA ASP A 186 13.93 20.29 -1.50
C ASP A 186 14.48 20.77 -2.84
N ASP A 187 14.14 22.00 -3.23
CA ASP A 187 14.63 22.62 -4.46
C ASP A 187 16.16 22.87 -4.42
N ASP A 188 16.73 23.00 -3.21
CA ASP A 188 18.18 23.10 -2.99
C ASP A 188 18.91 21.76 -3.22
N GLY A 189 18.17 20.69 -3.52
CA GLY A 189 18.67 19.36 -3.80
C GLY A 189 18.93 18.51 -2.56
N ARG A 190 18.58 18.96 -1.35
CA ARG A 190 18.63 18.13 -0.13
C ARG A 190 17.42 17.21 -0.05
N ILE A 191 17.59 16.09 0.65
CA ILE A 191 16.50 15.14 0.94
C ILE A 191 16.36 15.00 2.44
N ARG A 192 15.15 15.22 2.95
CA ARG A 192 14.88 15.22 4.39
C ARG A 192 13.69 14.35 4.73
N VAL A 193 13.81 13.52 5.76
CA VAL A 193 12.70 12.73 6.28
C VAL A 193 12.49 13.10 7.74
N LYS A 194 11.33 13.68 8.04
CA LYS A 194 10.94 14.07 9.40
C LYS A 194 10.00 13.02 9.96
N CYS A 195 10.27 12.51 11.15
CA CYS A 195 9.34 11.58 11.79
C CYS A 195 9.38 11.72 13.31
N VAL A 196 8.25 11.45 13.96
CA VAL A 196 8.10 11.47 15.41
C VAL A 196 8.64 10.19 16.07
N ASN A 197 8.81 9.10 15.31
CA ASN A 197 9.37 7.85 15.79
C ASN A 197 10.90 7.84 15.70
N LYS A 198 11.55 8.38 16.73
CA LYS A 198 13.03 8.40 16.83
C LYS A 198 13.66 7.00 16.74
N LYS A 199 13.07 6.00 17.40
CA LYS A 199 13.61 4.62 17.40
C LYS A 199 13.53 3.99 16.01
N GLY A 200 12.44 4.22 15.29
CA GLY A 200 12.26 3.83 13.90
C GLY A 200 13.28 4.51 12.98
N LEU A 201 13.45 5.83 13.11
CA LEU A 201 14.42 6.57 12.30
C LEU A 201 15.87 6.17 12.54
N ILE A 202 16.27 5.81 13.77
CA ILE A 202 17.62 5.28 14.02
C ILE A 202 17.85 3.96 13.28
N GLN A 203 16.83 3.09 13.20
CA GLN A 203 16.91 1.84 12.42
C GLN A 203 17.01 2.15 10.92
N LEU A 204 16.20 3.08 10.42
CA LEU A 204 16.25 3.53 9.03
C LEU A 204 17.63 4.13 8.70
N LEU A 205 18.17 5.00 9.55
CA LEU A 205 19.49 5.61 9.36
C LEU A 205 20.59 4.56 9.23
N LYS A 206 20.63 3.56 10.13
CA LYS A 206 21.60 2.46 10.06
C LYS A 206 21.48 1.68 8.75
N MET A 207 20.25 1.43 8.30
CA MET A 207 19.99 0.72 7.04
C MET A 207 20.37 1.58 5.81
N LEU A 208 20.04 2.86 5.81
CA LEU A 208 20.31 3.80 4.71
C LEU A 208 21.81 4.10 4.53
N ARG A 209 22.56 4.19 5.64
CA ARG A 209 24.02 4.43 5.62
C ARG A 209 24.82 3.39 4.84
N LYS A 210 24.27 2.19 4.64
CA LYS A 210 24.88 1.17 3.76
C LYS A 210 24.95 1.61 2.30
N PHE A 211 24.12 2.57 1.89
CA PHE A 211 23.95 2.97 0.49
C PHE A 211 24.30 4.43 0.25
N VAL A 212 23.96 5.32 1.18
CA VAL A 212 24.06 6.77 1.01
C VAL A 212 24.54 7.42 2.31
N PRO A 213 25.54 8.32 2.27
CA PRO A 213 25.90 9.15 3.42
C PRO A 213 24.70 9.95 3.91
N CYS A 214 24.42 9.87 5.21
CA CYS A 214 23.30 10.56 5.85
C CYS A 214 23.51 10.69 7.35
N HIS A 215 22.86 11.68 7.95
CA HIS A 215 22.97 11.98 9.37
C HIS A 215 21.61 12.36 9.97
N LEU A 216 21.49 12.21 11.29
CA LEU A 216 20.35 12.70 12.04
C LEU A 216 20.63 14.13 12.46
N THR A 217 19.67 15.02 12.26
CA THR A 217 19.63 16.31 12.96
C THR A 217 18.44 16.33 13.93
N PRO A 218 18.65 16.73 15.19
CA PRO A 218 17.54 17.05 16.08
C PRO A 218 16.85 18.32 15.56
N LYS A 219 15.52 18.31 15.47
CA LYS A 219 14.74 19.55 15.25
C LYS A 219 13.97 19.90 16.51
N LYS A 220 14.06 21.17 16.94
CA LYS A 220 13.02 21.77 17.79
C LYS A 220 11.75 21.86 16.93
N GLY A 221 10.87 20.87 17.03
CA GLY A 221 9.64 20.79 16.23
C GLY A 221 8.44 21.42 16.93
N PHE A 222 7.40 21.72 16.14
CA PHE A 222 6.08 22.23 16.55
C PHE A 222 5.36 21.29 17.54
N TYR A 223 5.58 19.98 17.42
CA TYR A 223 5.17 18.99 18.41
C TYR A 223 6.27 18.80 19.47
N TRP A 224 6.22 19.61 20.52
CA TRP A 224 6.90 19.39 21.81
C TRP A 224 8.37 18.91 21.72
N GLY A 225 9.16 19.37 20.76
CA GLY A 225 10.59 19.05 20.66
C GLY A 225 10.98 17.59 20.38
N LYS A 226 10.07 16.73 19.91
CA LYS A 226 10.34 15.26 19.74
C LYS A 226 10.57 14.79 18.30
N THR A 227 10.51 15.68 17.31
CA THR A 227 10.72 15.29 15.90
C THR A 227 12.21 15.21 15.57
N VAL A 228 12.63 14.11 14.97
CA VAL A 228 14.00 13.94 14.45
C VAL A 228 13.96 13.87 12.93
N CYS A 229 15.05 14.33 12.30
CA CYS A 229 15.16 14.42 10.85
C CYS A 229 16.36 13.61 10.37
N ILE A 230 16.15 12.72 9.40
CA ILE A 230 17.25 12.20 8.58
C ILE A 230 17.52 13.21 7.47
N ASN A 231 18.78 13.56 7.25
CA ASN A 231 19.21 14.46 6.19
C ASN A 231 20.22 13.77 5.28
N ILE A 232 19.98 13.92 3.98
CA ILE A 232 20.92 13.62 2.90
C ILE A 232 21.31 14.97 2.31
N ASN A 233 22.62 15.25 2.28
CA ASN A 233 23.13 16.50 1.75
C ASN A 233 22.96 16.55 0.24
N LYS A 234 22.90 17.76 -0.33
CA LYS A 234 22.83 17.99 -1.78
C LYS A 234 23.83 17.14 -2.58
N LYS A 235 25.10 17.11 -2.13
CA LYS A 235 26.16 16.33 -2.77
C LYS A 235 25.92 14.80 -2.80
N ASP A 236 25.13 14.29 -1.87
CA ASP A 236 24.84 12.86 -1.70
C ASP A 236 23.50 12.43 -2.33
N SER A 237 22.65 13.40 -2.70
CA SER A 237 21.37 13.18 -3.39
C SER A 237 21.47 12.40 -4.71
N PRO A 238 22.44 12.65 -5.62
CA PRO A 238 22.66 11.79 -6.79
C PRO A 238 22.86 10.32 -6.42
N LYS A 239 23.60 10.06 -5.33
CA LYS A 239 23.84 8.70 -4.84
C LYS A 239 22.55 8.08 -4.30
N PHE A 240 21.68 8.87 -3.66
CA PHE A 240 20.35 8.41 -3.28
C PHE A 240 19.51 7.99 -4.48
N PHE A 241 19.38 8.84 -5.50
CA PHE A 241 18.54 8.52 -6.64
C PHE A 241 19.08 7.35 -7.47
N SER A 242 20.40 7.23 -7.61
CA SER A 242 21.03 6.10 -8.33
C SER A 242 20.95 4.77 -7.57
N LYS A 243 21.05 4.77 -6.23
CA LYS A 243 21.08 3.53 -5.44
C LYS A 243 19.72 3.10 -4.88
N ILE A 244 18.86 4.06 -4.53
CA ILE A 244 17.54 3.86 -3.91
C ILE A 244 16.42 4.23 -4.89
N GLY A 245 16.50 5.42 -5.48
CA GLY A 245 15.46 5.98 -6.33
C GLY A 245 14.27 6.55 -5.55
N SER A 246 13.24 6.98 -6.29
CA SER A 246 11.97 7.50 -5.77
C SER A 246 10.94 7.43 -6.90
N LEU A 247 9.68 7.15 -6.59
CA LEU A 247 8.56 7.28 -7.53
C LEU A 247 7.93 8.69 -7.48
N ARG A 248 8.11 9.42 -6.37
CA ARG A 248 7.59 10.76 -6.16
C ARG A 248 8.46 11.86 -6.75
N ALA A 249 9.79 11.74 -6.65
CA ALA A 249 10.71 12.80 -7.09
C ALA A 249 10.54 13.09 -8.58
N GLY A 250 10.33 14.35 -8.93
CA GLY A 250 10.12 14.79 -10.31
C GLY A 250 11.37 14.59 -11.18
N LYS A 251 11.20 14.60 -12.52
CA LYS A 251 12.30 14.43 -13.48
C LYS A 251 13.39 15.50 -13.28
N ILE A 252 13.00 16.74 -12.99
CA ILE A 252 13.90 17.87 -12.74
C ILE A 252 14.71 17.65 -11.45
N GLN A 253 14.09 17.21 -10.36
CA GLN A 253 14.78 16.91 -9.10
C GLN A 253 15.81 15.78 -9.25
N ARG A 254 15.51 14.78 -10.10
CA ARG A 254 16.46 13.71 -10.42
C ARG A 254 17.62 14.20 -11.29
N ILE A 255 17.37 15.10 -12.24
CA ILE A 255 18.38 15.67 -13.14
C ILE A 255 19.28 16.67 -12.41
N ASN A 256 18.71 17.57 -11.61
CA ASN A 256 19.44 18.55 -10.81
C ASN A 256 20.30 17.90 -9.73
N ALA A 257 19.98 16.66 -9.33
CA ALA A 257 20.83 15.89 -8.45
C ALA A 257 22.05 15.30 -9.17
N ILE A 258 22.07 15.17 -10.49
CA ILE A 258 23.19 14.55 -11.24
C ILE A 258 24.22 15.58 -11.71
N LYS A 259 23.85 16.87 -11.77
CA LYS A 259 24.75 18.00 -12.06
C LYS A 259 25.44 18.50 -10.79
#